data_AF-A0A7C1B377-F1
#
_entry.id   AF-A0A7C1B377-F1
#
_cell.length_a   1.000
_cell.length_b   1.000
_cell.length_c   1.000
_cell.angle_alpha   90.00
_cell.angle_beta   90.00
_cell.angle_gamma   90.00
#
_symmetry.space_group_name_H-M   'P 1'
#
loop_
_entity.id
_entity.type
_entity.pdbx_description
1 polymer ?
#
loop_
_entity_poly.entity_id
_entity_poly.type
_entity_poly.pdbx_seq_one_letter_code
_entity_poly.pdbx_strand_id
1 'polypeptide(L)'
;MTHLLPFLISLNILAILWIAIKRWEGYYEDMRFAFSTLTLLFFSQFLDLPIFIPGSSLLILTGVYVFNLLDKEGMIERVLAFLMVGITLSFLGGISIISLRGSVPDTEFILFLVTIGTVTGLLLHLIRKDAVITFVGSAMVMWIFIYFGIRVDLYHLLFAFLFSLILGLISYRERAVEITGVVAGTMLGMLLIIFGDIRWFLIVFLFSLLGSIFTRYRFEAKLRAGIAQEKSGVRSYRNVFANGLVGLAMAIAYGKYQDPIFIVGFLASFASATGDTLASEIGQTSRDQPILITTFE
;
A
#
# COMPACT_ATOMS: atom_id res chain seq x y z
N MET A 1 -9.30 3.39 -33.68
CA MET A 1 -8.84 3.52 -32.27
C MET A 1 -7.34 3.75 -32.12
N THR A 2 -6.54 3.67 -33.19
CA THR A 2 -5.10 4.01 -33.24
C THR A 2 -4.78 5.48 -32.95
N HIS A 3 -5.78 6.36 -32.86
CA HIS A 3 -5.61 7.80 -32.58
C HIS A 3 -6.00 8.22 -31.16
N LEU A 4 -6.49 7.32 -30.30
CA LEU A 4 -6.98 7.70 -28.96
C LEU A 4 -5.85 8.28 -28.09
N LEU A 5 -4.69 7.63 -28.07
CA LEU A 5 -3.59 8.05 -27.20
C LEU A 5 -2.93 9.37 -27.68
N PRO A 6 -2.61 9.54 -28.98
CA PRO A 6 -2.21 10.84 -29.50
C PRO A 6 -3.25 11.95 -29.22
N PHE A 7 -4.55 11.65 -29.36
CA PHE A 7 -5.62 12.60 -29.07
C PHE A 7 -5.65 13.02 -27.59
N LEU A 8 -5.54 12.08 -26.66
CA LEU A 8 -5.50 12.38 -25.21
C LEU A 8 -4.26 13.21 -24.84
N ILE A 9 -3.11 12.92 -25.46
CA ILE A 9 -1.88 13.71 -25.27
C ILE A 9 -2.08 15.14 -25.79
N SER A 10 -2.61 15.32 -27.01
CA SER A 10 -2.88 16.65 -27.57
C SER A 10 -3.89 17.44 -26.73
N LEU A 11 -4.95 16.79 -26.26
CA LEU A 11 -5.95 17.40 -25.37
C LEU A 11 -5.32 17.86 -24.05
N ASN A 12 -4.43 17.04 -23.47
CA ASN A 12 -3.75 17.38 -22.23
C ASN A 12 -2.76 18.54 -22.41
N ILE A 13 -2.03 18.59 -23.52
CA ILE A 13 -1.16 19.72 -23.87
C ILE A 13 -1.97 21.00 -24.02
N LEU A 14 -3.14 20.95 -24.67
CA LEU A 14 -4.04 22.11 -24.78
C LEU A 14 -4.54 22.58 -23.41
N ALA A 15 -4.85 21.66 -22.49
CA ALA A 15 -5.22 22.01 -21.12
C ALA A 15 -4.07 22.69 -20.37
N ILE A 16 -2.84 22.18 -20.46
CA ILE A 16 -1.65 22.79 -19.87
C ILE A 16 -1.43 24.21 -20.43
N LEU A 17 -1.50 24.38 -21.75
CA LEU A 17 -1.35 25.69 -22.40
C LEU A 17 -2.45 26.66 -21.94
N TRP A 18 -3.69 26.20 -21.82
CA TRP A 18 -4.80 27.02 -21.34
C TRP A 18 -4.60 27.48 -19.88
N ILE A 19 -4.15 26.59 -19.00
CA ILE A 19 -3.82 26.93 -17.60
C ILE A 19 -2.66 27.93 -17.57
N ALA A 20 -1.63 27.74 -18.39
CA ALA A 20 -0.47 28.64 -18.47
C ALA A 20 -0.88 30.07 -18.90
N ILE A 21 -1.81 30.18 -19.84
CA ILE A 21 -2.32 31.45 -20.35
C ILE A 21 -3.13 32.21 -19.29
N LYS A 22 -3.88 31.52 -18.42
CA LYS A 22 -4.76 32.14 -17.41
C LYS A 22 -4.05 32.74 -16.18
N ARG A 23 -2.73 32.93 -16.23
CA ARG A 23 -1.80 33.36 -15.16
C ARG A 23 -1.62 32.35 -14.03
N TRP A 24 -0.36 32.25 -13.59
CA TRP A 24 0.24 31.20 -12.75
C TRP A 24 -0.19 31.20 -11.27
N GLU A 25 -0.64 32.33 -10.73
CA GLU A 25 -1.02 32.44 -9.32
C GLU A 25 -2.32 31.68 -9.04
N GLY A 26 -2.25 30.62 -8.23
CA GLY A 26 -3.40 29.80 -7.81
C GLY A 26 -3.59 28.49 -8.58
N TYR A 27 -2.92 28.28 -9.72
CA TYR A 27 -3.09 27.09 -10.58
C TYR A 27 -1.97 26.05 -10.44
N TYR A 28 -1.12 26.15 -9.42
CA TYR A 28 0.01 25.25 -9.23
C TYR A 28 -0.41 23.77 -9.13
N GLU A 29 -1.47 23.48 -8.38
CA GLU A 29 -2.01 22.12 -8.25
C GLU A 29 -2.61 21.60 -9.55
N ASP A 30 -3.33 22.45 -10.30
CA ASP A 30 -3.90 22.10 -11.60
C ASP A 30 -2.79 21.79 -12.62
N MET A 31 -1.70 22.56 -12.59
CA MET A 31 -0.50 22.31 -13.40
C MET A 31 0.16 20.99 -13.03
N ARG A 32 0.41 20.74 -11.74
CA ARG A 32 0.98 19.47 -11.26
C ARG A 32 0.14 18.28 -11.73
N PHE A 33 -1.19 18.40 -11.63
CA PHE A 33 -2.11 17.37 -12.06
C PHE A 33 -2.05 17.13 -13.57
N ALA A 34 -2.09 18.20 -14.37
CA ALA A 34 -1.99 18.11 -15.82
C ALA A 34 -0.67 17.47 -16.27
N PHE A 35 0.47 17.93 -15.75
CA PHE A 35 1.78 17.33 -16.05
C PHE A 35 1.89 15.87 -15.61
N SER A 36 1.31 15.49 -14.47
CA SER A 36 1.28 14.09 -14.02
C SER A 36 0.48 13.21 -14.98
N THR A 37 -0.66 13.71 -15.47
CA THR A 37 -1.48 13.01 -16.47
C THR A 37 -0.72 12.87 -17.79
N LEU A 38 -0.08 13.94 -18.26
CA LEU A 38 0.77 13.91 -19.45
C LEU A 38 1.89 12.87 -19.31
N THR A 39 2.53 12.80 -18.15
CA THR A 39 3.61 11.85 -17.87
C THR A 39 3.12 10.40 -17.99
N LEU A 40 1.98 10.06 -17.40
CA LEU A 40 1.42 8.71 -17.50
C LEU A 40 0.93 8.36 -18.92
N LEU A 41 0.39 9.35 -19.66
CA LEU A 41 0.04 9.16 -21.07
C LEU A 41 1.30 8.94 -21.94
N PHE A 42 2.39 9.64 -21.63
CA PHE A 42 3.68 9.43 -22.29
C PHE A 42 4.23 8.03 -22.00
N PHE A 43 4.18 7.57 -20.75
CA PHE A 43 4.56 6.19 -20.42
C PHE A 43 3.68 5.18 -21.15
N SER A 44 2.39 5.49 -21.36
CA SER A 44 1.50 4.62 -22.12
C SER A 44 1.84 4.56 -23.61
N GLN A 45 2.44 5.63 -24.15
CA GLN A 45 2.80 5.75 -25.56
C GLN A 45 4.18 5.14 -25.85
N PHE A 46 5.13 5.26 -24.91
CA PHE A 46 6.54 4.97 -25.15
C PHE A 46 7.14 3.89 -24.26
N LEU A 47 6.53 3.55 -23.12
CA LEU A 47 7.04 2.59 -22.14
C LEU A 47 6.08 1.42 -21.89
N ASP A 48 5.15 1.15 -22.81
CA ASP A 48 4.19 0.04 -22.73
C ASP A 48 3.33 0.03 -21.45
N LEU A 49 3.13 1.18 -20.79
CA LEU A 49 2.14 1.29 -19.71
C LEU A 49 0.73 1.11 -20.29
N PRO A 50 -0.05 0.10 -19.86
CA PRO A 50 -1.38 -0.08 -20.41
C PRO A 50 -2.29 1.11 -20.08
N ILE A 51 -2.95 1.67 -21.10
CA ILE A 51 -3.77 2.88 -20.97
C ILE A 51 -4.92 2.78 -19.96
N PHE A 52 -5.36 1.57 -19.64
CA PHE A 52 -6.37 1.38 -18.60
C PHE A 52 -5.81 1.67 -17.20
N ILE A 53 -4.49 1.56 -16.96
CA ILE A 53 -3.89 1.88 -15.65
C ILE A 53 -4.06 3.36 -15.30
N PRO A 54 -3.63 4.33 -16.15
CA PRO A 54 -3.91 5.73 -15.87
C PRO A 54 -5.41 6.03 -15.74
N GLY A 55 -6.26 5.39 -16.54
CA GLY A 55 -7.71 5.56 -16.45
C GLY A 55 -8.31 5.05 -15.13
N SER A 56 -7.97 3.83 -14.72
CA SER A 56 -8.38 3.25 -13.44
C SER A 56 -7.82 4.05 -12.27
N SER A 57 -6.55 4.48 -12.35
CA SER A 57 -5.93 5.30 -11.31
C SER A 57 -6.60 6.66 -11.14
N LEU A 58 -7.04 7.28 -12.24
CA LEU A 58 -7.82 8.52 -12.19
C LEU A 58 -9.13 8.32 -11.44
N LEU A 59 -9.79 7.17 -11.65
CA LEU A 59 -11.03 6.81 -10.97
C LEU A 59 -10.83 6.49 -9.48
N ILE A 60 -9.63 6.12 -9.02
CA ILE A 60 -9.34 5.99 -7.58
C ILE A 60 -9.55 7.33 -6.85
N LEU A 61 -9.41 8.47 -7.53
CA LEU A 61 -9.64 9.80 -6.95
C LEU A 61 -11.10 10.05 -6.55
N THR A 62 -12.07 9.30 -7.10
CA THR A 62 -13.45 9.35 -6.59
C THR A 62 -13.53 8.80 -5.16
N GLY A 63 -12.66 7.84 -4.80
CA GLY A 63 -12.47 7.39 -3.44
C GLY A 63 -11.99 8.51 -2.52
N VAL A 64 -11.05 9.35 -2.99
CA VAL A 64 -10.60 10.55 -2.26
C VAL A 64 -11.75 11.51 -2.03
N TYR A 65 -12.58 11.73 -3.06
CA TYR A 65 -13.76 12.60 -2.95
C TYR A 65 -14.73 12.10 -1.88
N VAL A 66 -15.10 10.82 -1.91
CA VAL A 66 -16.02 10.23 -0.93
C VAL A 66 -15.41 10.22 0.48
N PHE A 67 -14.10 9.96 0.61
CA PHE A 67 -13.40 10.01 1.89
C PHE A 67 -13.43 11.40 2.55
N ASN A 68 -13.42 12.46 1.74
CA ASN A 68 -13.53 13.84 2.21
C ASN A 68 -14.99 14.27 2.42
N LEU A 69 -15.94 13.71 1.67
CA LEU A 69 -17.37 13.98 1.85
C LEU A 69 -17.89 13.45 3.19
N LEU A 70 -17.30 12.36 3.68
CA LEU A 70 -17.62 11.72 4.96
C LEU A 70 -16.77 12.27 6.11
N ASP A 71 -16.38 13.54 6.07
CA ASP A 71 -15.52 14.17 7.09
C ASP A 71 -16.13 14.15 8.51
N LYS A 72 -17.46 14.14 8.61
CA LYS A 72 -18.23 14.02 9.86
C LYS A 72 -18.30 12.59 10.41
N GLU A 73 -18.00 11.59 9.59
CA GLU A 73 -18.05 10.18 9.99
C GLU A 73 -16.73 9.71 10.63
N GLY A 74 -16.77 8.54 11.26
CA GLY A 74 -15.59 7.91 11.82
C GLY A 74 -14.54 7.52 10.77
N MET A 75 -13.30 7.31 11.23
CA MET A 75 -12.19 7.00 10.32
C MET A 75 -12.37 5.68 9.57
N ILE A 76 -13.01 4.69 10.20
CA ILE A 76 -13.23 3.38 9.60
C ILE A 76 -14.22 3.51 8.44
N GLU A 77 -15.31 4.24 8.64
CA GLU A 77 -16.36 4.50 7.66
C GLU A 77 -15.77 5.17 6.42
N ARG A 78 -14.93 6.19 6.61
CA ARG A 78 -14.23 6.89 5.54
C ARG A 78 -13.31 5.97 4.74
N VAL A 79 -12.53 5.13 5.42
CA VAL A 79 -11.63 4.16 4.79
C VAL A 79 -12.40 3.11 4.00
N LEU A 80 -13.46 2.54 4.58
CA LEU A 80 -14.29 1.55 3.89
C LEU A 80 -14.97 2.17 2.66
N ALA A 81 -15.50 3.39 2.78
CA ALA A 81 -16.12 4.08 1.66
C ALA A 81 -15.12 4.36 0.53
N PHE A 82 -13.89 4.78 0.86
CA PHE A 82 -12.82 4.94 -0.12
C PHE A 82 -12.55 3.63 -0.86
N LEU A 83 -12.34 2.52 -0.12
CA LEU A 83 -12.01 1.23 -0.71
C LEU A 83 -13.15 0.71 -1.60
N MET A 84 -14.40 0.77 -1.11
CA MET A 84 -15.56 0.30 -1.87
C MET A 84 -15.76 1.10 -3.16
N VAL A 85 -15.79 2.43 -3.08
CA VAL A 85 -16.03 3.30 -4.25
C VAL A 85 -14.83 3.27 -5.20
N GLY A 86 -13.61 3.33 -4.65
CA GLY A 86 -12.37 3.31 -5.43
C GLY A 86 -12.21 2.01 -6.21
N ILE A 87 -12.38 0.84 -5.57
CA ILE A 87 -12.28 -0.46 -6.24
C ILE A 87 -13.37 -0.57 -7.31
N THR A 88 -14.61 -0.26 -6.98
CA THR A 88 -15.75 -0.44 -7.91
C THR A 88 -15.60 0.42 -9.16
N LEU A 89 -15.37 1.72 -9.02
CA LEU A 89 -15.30 2.63 -10.17
C LEU A 89 -14.05 2.39 -11.01
N SER A 90 -12.91 2.14 -10.36
CA SER A 90 -11.65 1.88 -11.08
C SER A 90 -11.68 0.54 -11.83
N PHE A 91 -12.38 -0.46 -11.30
CA PHE A 91 -12.61 -1.76 -11.95
C PHE A 91 -13.50 -1.61 -13.18
N LEU A 92 -14.65 -0.94 -13.02
CA LEU A 92 -15.57 -0.67 -14.14
C LEU A 92 -14.90 0.15 -15.23
N GLY A 93 -14.12 1.16 -14.86
CA GLY A 93 -13.35 1.97 -15.81
C GLY A 93 -12.27 1.17 -16.54
N GLY A 94 -11.52 0.33 -15.81
CA GLY A 94 -10.49 -0.52 -16.40
C GLY A 94 -11.05 -1.48 -17.45
N ILE A 95 -12.13 -2.19 -17.09
CA ILE A 95 -12.86 -3.07 -18.00
C ILE A 95 -13.40 -2.30 -19.21
N SER A 96 -14.01 -1.13 -18.99
CA SER A 96 -14.58 -0.31 -20.06
C SER A 96 -13.50 0.11 -21.06
N ILE A 97 -12.34 0.58 -20.57
CA ILE A 97 -11.23 1.02 -21.43
C ILE A 97 -10.68 -0.14 -22.26
N ILE A 98 -10.49 -1.32 -21.66
CA ILE A 98 -9.99 -2.50 -22.37
C ILE A 98 -11.00 -3.00 -23.41
N SER A 99 -12.28 -3.07 -23.04
CA SER A 99 -13.36 -3.51 -23.92
C SER A 99 -13.54 -2.57 -25.10
N LEU A 100 -13.48 -1.26 -24.86
CA LEU A 100 -13.52 -0.26 -25.93
C LEU A 100 -12.39 -0.51 -26.93
N ARG A 101 -11.19 -0.90 -26.49
CA ARG A 101 -10.04 -1.24 -27.38
C ARG A 101 -10.20 -2.56 -28.14
N GLY A 102 -11.31 -3.27 -28.00
CA GLY A 102 -11.57 -4.54 -28.68
C GLY A 102 -10.78 -5.72 -28.12
N SER A 103 -10.20 -5.59 -26.92
CA SER A 103 -9.53 -6.69 -26.21
C SER A 103 -10.46 -7.28 -25.16
N VAL A 104 -10.38 -8.59 -24.92
CA VAL A 104 -11.14 -9.24 -23.85
C VAL A 104 -10.43 -8.95 -22.52
N PRO A 105 -11.11 -8.32 -21.54
CA PRO A 105 -10.52 -8.01 -20.25
C PRO A 105 -10.33 -9.29 -19.40
N ASP A 106 -9.11 -9.49 -18.89
CA ASP A 106 -8.87 -10.45 -17.80
C ASP A 106 -9.40 -9.84 -16.49
N THR A 107 -10.65 -10.16 -16.18
CA THR A 107 -11.38 -9.54 -15.06
C THR A 107 -10.73 -9.81 -13.71
N GLU A 108 -10.18 -11.00 -13.50
CA GLU A 108 -9.56 -11.36 -12.21
C GLU A 108 -8.25 -10.59 -12.01
N PHE A 109 -7.43 -10.53 -13.05
CA PHE A 109 -6.18 -9.78 -13.00
C PHE A 109 -6.42 -8.27 -12.87
N ILE A 110 -7.39 -7.70 -13.58
CA ILE A 110 -7.77 -6.29 -13.44
C ILE A 110 -8.27 -6.01 -12.02
N LEU A 111 -9.07 -6.89 -11.42
CA LEU A 111 -9.55 -6.73 -10.06
C LEU A 111 -8.41 -6.76 -9.05
N PHE A 112 -7.42 -7.64 -9.23
CA PHE A 112 -6.21 -7.65 -8.41
C PHE A 112 -5.45 -6.31 -8.52
N LEU A 113 -5.17 -5.84 -9.75
CA LEU A 113 -4.47 -4.57 -9.98
C LEU A 113 -5.21 -3.38 -9.36
N VAL A 114 -6.52 -3.29 -9.59
CA VAL A 114 -7.32 -2.19 -9.04
C VAL A 114 -7.40 -2.26 -7.51
N THR A 115 -7.47 -3.46 -6.92
CA THR A 115 -7.45 -3.63 -5.46
C THR A 115 -6.13 -3.12 -4.87
N ILE A 116 -4.98 -3.57 -5.38
CA ILE A 116 -3.68 -3.11 -4.88
C ILE A 116 -3.46 -1.62 -5.16
N GLY A 117 -3.89 -1.13 -6.31
CA GLY A 117 -3.87 0.29 -6.68
C GLY A 117 -4.70 1.15 -5.72
N THR A 118 -5.92 0.70 -5.38
CA THR A 118 -6.82 1.43 -4.47
C THR A 118 -6.30 1.43 -3.04
N VAL A 119 -5.79 0.30 -2.54
CA VAL A 119 -5.14 0.22 -1.21
C VAL A 119 -3.93 1.15 -1.15
N THR A 120 -3.10 1.17 -2.19
CA THR A 120 -1.96 2.08 -2.31
C THR A 120 -2.42 3.53 -2.33
N GLY A 121 -3.44 3.84 -3.15
CA GLY A 121 -3.99 5.20 -3.26
C GLY A 121 -4.53 5.70 -1.92
N LEU A 122 -5.27 4.87 -1.19
CA LEU A 122 -5.75 5.19 0.15
C LEU A 122 -4.58 5.46 1.10
N LEU A 123 -3.57 4.59 1.11
CA LEU A 123 -2.40 4.75 1.97
C LEU A 123 -1.68 6.08 1.69
N LEU A 124 -1.44 6.39 0.41
CA LEU A 124 -0.79 7.63 0.00
C LEU A 124 -1.62 8.85 0.40
N HIS A 125 -2.94 8.79 0.22
CA HIS A 125 -3.85 9.86 0.64
C HIS A 125 -3.81 10.10 2.16
N LEU A 126 -3.74 9.02 2.96
CA LEU A 126 -3.62 9.10 4.41
C LEU A 126 -2.26 9.67 4.87
N ILE A 127 -1.18 9.36 4.15
CA ILE A 127 0.16 9.88 4.44
C ILE A 127 0.26 11.35 4.03
N ARG A 128 -0.27 11.68 2.85
CA ARG A 128 -0.21 13.01 2.26
C ARG A 128 -1.49 13.26 1.46
N LYS A 129 -2.26 14.26 1.87
CA LYS A 129 -3.53 14.66 1.26
C LYS A 129 -3.31 15.36 -0.10
N ASP A 130 -2.77 14.60 -1.05
CA ASP A 130 -2.32 15.08 -2.35
C ASP A 130 -2.83 14.11 -3.44
N ALA A 131 -3.68 14.64 -4.31
CA ALA A 131 -4.33 13.87 -5.36
C ALA A 131 -3.33 13.39 -6.43
N VAL A 132 -2.29 14.19 -6.72
CA VAL A 132 -1.26 13.85 -7.71
C VAL A 132 -0.46 12.65 -7.23
N ILE A 133 -0.07 12.62 -5.96
CA ILE A 133 0.67 11.49 -5.38
C ILE A 133 -0.20 10.24 -5.34
N THR A 134 -1.48 10.38 -4.98
CA THR A 134 -2.45 9.27 -4.96
C THR A 134 -2.64 8.67 -6.36
N PHE A 135 -2.80 9.53 -7.36
CA PHE A 135 -2.93 9.18 -8.77
C PHE A 135 -1.66 8.48 -9.27
N VAL A 136 -0.53 9.17 -9.31
CA VAL A 136 0.71 8.60 -9.87
C VAL A 136 1.16 7.36 -9.10
N GLY A 137 1.11 7.39 -7.76
CA GLY A 137 1.57 6.27 -6.94
C GLY A 137 0.72 5.00 -7.12
N SER A 138 -0.61 5.13 -7.20
CA SER A 138 -1.47 3.97 -7.50
C SER A 138 -1.22 3.42 -8.91
N ALA A 139 -1.01 4.29 -9.90
CA ALA A 139 -0.65 3.87 -11.26
C ALA A 139 0.67 3.11 -11.32
N MET A 140 1.70 3.60 -10.63
CA MET A 140 3.02 2.94 -10.61
C MET A 140 2.99 1.59 -9.90
N VAL A 141 2.25 1.46 -8.79
CA VAL A 141 2.08 0.16 -8.13
C VAL A 141 1.24 -0.80 -8.98
N MET A 142 0.21 -0.35 -9.69
CA MET A 142 -0.46 -1.23 -10.65
C MET A 142 0.51 -1.68 -11.76
N TRP A 143 1.32 -0.78 -12.28
CA TRP A 143 2.23 -1.08 -13.38
C TRP A 143 3.31 -2.09 -13.00
N ILE A 144 3.92 -1.97 -11.81
CA ILE A 144 4.95 -2.93 -11.37
C ILE A 144 4.38 -4.36 -11.33
N PHE A 145 3.12 -4.54 -10.92
CA PHE A 145 2.49 -5.85 -10.81
C PHE A 145 2.13 -6.50 -12.16
N ILE A 146 2.08 -5.73 -13.25
CA ILE A 146 1.92 -6.29 -14.61
C ILE A 146 3.12 -7.18 -14.99
N TYR A 147 4.34 -6.79 -14.63
CA TYR A 147 5.55 -7.51 -15.01
C TYR A 147 5.74 -8.85 -14.31
N PHE A 148 4.97 -9.12 -13.25
CA PHE A 148 5.02 -10.42 -12.58
C PHE A 148 4.15 -11.48 -13.26
N GLY A 149 3.19 -11.09 -14.11
CA GLY A 149 2.43 -12.02 -14.95
C GLY A 149 1.64 -13.08 -14.16
N ILE A 150 1.17 -12.74 -12.96
CA ILE A 150 0.54 -13.68 -12.03
C ILE A 150 -0.94 -13.79 -12.31
N ARG A 151 -1.46 -15.01 -12.21
CA ARG A 151 -2.89 -15.26 -12.18
C ARG A 151 -3.35 -15.35 -10.74
N VAL A 152 -4.28 -14.48 -10.36
CA VAL A 152 -4.85 -14.45 -9.01
C VAL A 152 -6.33 -14.78 -9.15
N ASP A 153 -6.73 -15.94 -8.65
CA ASP A 153 -8.12 -16.36 -8.61
C ASP A 153 -8.96 -15.41 -7.75
N LEU A 154 -10.22 -15.19 -8.14
CA LEU A 154 -11.14 -14.29 -7.45
C LEU A 154 -11.28 -14.61 -5.95
N TYR A 155 -11.48 -15.88 -5.59
CA TYR A 155 -11.66 -16.29 -4.20
C TYR A 155 -10.38 -16.08 -3.40
N HIS A 156 -9.23 -16.38 -4.00
CA HIS A 156 -7.93 -16.14 -3.36
C HIS A 156 -7.68 -14.66 -3.11
N LEU A 157 -7.99 -13.79 -4.08
CA LEU A 157 -7.90 -12.34 -3.92
C LEU A 157 -8.81 -11.82 -2.81
N LEU A 158 -10.09 -12.21 -2.84
CA LEU A 158 -11.06 -11.78 -1.84
C LEU A 158 -10.68 -12.26 -0.44
N PHE A 159 -10.22 -13.50 -0.31
CA PHE A 159 -9.72 -14.03 0.95
C PHE A 159 -8.51 -13.22 1.42
N ALA A 160 -7.46 -13.06 0.61
CA ALA A 160 -6.25 -12.33 0.97
C ALA A 160 -6.53 -10.89 1.39
N PHE A 161 -7.39 -10.18 0.65
CA PHE A 161 -7.75 -8.79 0.92
C PHE A 161 -8.62 -8.65 2.17
N LEU A 162 -9.75 -9.36 2.23
CA LEU A 162 -10.72 -9.22 3.34
C LEU A 162 -10.15 -9.75 4.64
N PHE A 163 -9.44 -10.88 4.63
CA PHE A 163 -8.82 -11.43 5.83
C PHE A 163 -7.80 -10.45 6.43
N SER A 164 -6.91 -9.89 5.60
CA SER A 164 -5.92 -8.91 6.04
C SER A 164 -6.55 -7.61 6.53
N LEU A 165 -7.60 -7.13 5.84
CA LEU A 165 -8.32 -5.92 6.23
C LEU A 165 -9.05 -6.09 7.56
N ILE A 166 -9.76 -7.20 7.75
CA ILE A 166 -10.51 -7.50 8.98
C ILE A 166 -9.56 -7.58 10.17
N LEU A 167 -8.45 -8.31 10.05
CA LEU A 167 -7.46 -8.39 11.14
C LEU A 167 -6.80 -7.04 11.43
N GLY A 168 -6.54 -6.23 10.38
CA GLY A 168 -6.06 -4.86 10.54
C GLY A 168 -7.05 -3.99 11.32
N LEU A 169 -8.34 -4.04 10.98
CA LEU A 169 -9.39 -3.27 11.66
C LEU A 169 -9.60 -3.73 13.11
N ILE A 170 -9.50 -5.03 13.40
CA ILE A 170 -9.49 -5.55 14.77
C ILE A 170 -8.29 -4.96 15.54
N SER A 171 -7.09 -5.00 14.95
CA SER A 171 -5.87 -4.46 15.55
C SER A 171 -5.95 -2.95 15.81
N TYR A 172 -6.69 -2.21 14.97
CA TYR A 172 -6.97 -0.79 15.17
C TYR A 172 -7.89 -0.54 16.37
N ARG A 173 -8.93 -1.36 16.55
CA ARG A 173 -9.82 -1.27 17.72
C ARG A 173 -9.09 -1.55 19.03
N GLU A 174 -8.14 -2.50 19.02
CA GLU A 174 -7.26 -2.80 20.16
C GLU A 174 -6.16 -1.74 20.40
N ARG A 175 -6.15 -0.66 19.60
CA ARG A 175 -5.12 0.40 19.61
C ARG A 175 -3.70 -0.15 19.44
N ALA A 176 -3.55 -1.28 18.76
CA ALA A 176 -2.23 -1.86 18.46
C ALA A 176 -1.60 -1.20 17.22
N VAL A 177 -2.43 -0.75 16.29
CA VAL A 177 -2.04 -0.21 14.99
C VAL A 177 -2.89 1.02 14.69
N GLU A 178 -2.31 2.07 14.09
CA GLU A 178 -3.08 3.23 13.60
C GLU A 178 -3.61 2.99 12.18
N ILE A 179 -4.50 3.84 11.67
CA ILE A 179 -5.18 3.62 10.39
C ILE A 179 -4.20 3.47 9.20
N THR A 180 -3.09 4.21 9.21
CA THR A 180 -2.05 4.07 8.17
C THR A 180 -1.41 2.69 8.21
N GLY A 181 -1.21 2.13 9.40
CA GLY A 181 -0.71 0.78 9.62
C GLY A 181 -1.72 -0.30 9.24
N VAL A 182 -3.03 -0.05 9.40
CA VAL A 182 -4.08 -0.96 8.90
C VAL A 182 -4.01 -1.08 7.39
N VAL A 183 -3.97 0.04 6.67
CA VAL A 183 -3.95 0.04 5.20
C VAL A 183 -2.64 -0.56 4.68
N ALA A 184 -1.50 -0.16 5.26
CA ALA A 184 -0.19 -0.75 4.92
C ALA A 184 -0.13 -2.26 5.24
N GLY A 185 -0.65 -2.68 6.39
CA GLY A 185 -0.72 -4.08 6.81
C GLY A 185 -1.67 -4.91 5.95
N THR A 186 -2.78 -4.31 5.50
CA THR A 186 -3.69 -4.92 4.52
C THR A 186 -2.97 -5.15 3.19
N MET A 187 -2.22 -4.14 2.71
CA MET A 187 -1.43 -4.24 1.50
C MET A 187 -0.36 -5.33 1.59
N LEU A 188 0.46 -5.29 2.66
CA LEU A 188 1.51 -6.26 2.91
C LEU A 188 0.91 -7.67 3.06
N GLY A 189 -0.11 -7.83 3.89
CA GLY A 189 -0.73 -9.11 4.19
C GLY A 189 -1.39 -9.74 2.97
N MET A 190 -2.12 -8.95 2.17
CA MET A 190 -2.70 -9.41 0.92
C MET A 190 -1.62 -9.94 -0.03
N LEU A 191 -0.52 -9.21 -0.21
CA LEU A 191 0.58 -9.64 -1.08
C LEU A 191 1.28 -10.89 -0.54
N LEU A 192 1.51 -11.01 0.77
CA LEU A 192 2.10 -12.21 1.37
C LEU A 192 1.24 -13.46 1.14
N ILE A 193 -0.08 -13.35 1.24
CA ILE A 193 -1.01 -14.46 1.00
C ILE A 193 -1.06 -14.81 -0.50
N ILE A 194 -1.03 -13.81 -1.39
CA ILE A 194 -1.09 -14.02 -2.85
C ILE A 194 0.18 -14.70 -3.36
N PHE A 195 1.35 -14.21 -2.94
CA PHE A 195 2.64 -14.66 -3.48
C PHE A 195 3.24 -15.85 -2.74
N GLY A 196 2.88 -16.04 -1.47
CA GLY A 196 3.22 -17.20 -0.69
C GLY A 196 1.95 -17.99 -0.40
N ASP A 197 1.52 -17.92 0.86
CA ASP A 197 0.27 -18.48 1.35
C ASP A 197 -0.03 -17.89 2.74
N ILE A 198 -1.08 -18.40 3.39
CA ILE A 198 -1.48 -17.94 4.73
C ILE A 198 -0.36 -18.06 5.79
N ARG A 199 0.59 -18.99 5.67
CA ARG A 199 1.69 -19.18 6.62
C ARG A 199 2.65 -17.99 6.60
N TRP A 200 2.90 -17.43 5.42
CA TRP A 200 3.73 -16.22 5.27
C TRP A 200 3.09 -15.05 6.03
N PHE A 201 1.79 -14.85 5.86
CA PHE A 201 1.04 -13.87 6.63
C PHE A 201 1.12 -14.12 8.14
N LEU A 202 0.90 -15.37 8.57
CA LEU A 202 0.88 -15.72 10.00
C LEU A 202 2.21 -15.39 10.69
N ILE A 203 3.35 -15.60 10.02
CA ILE A 203 4.66 -15.26 10.58
C ILE A 203 4.78 -13.75 10.82
N VAL A 204 4.36 -12.94 9.85
CA VAL A 204 4.39 -11.47 9.99
C VAL A 204 3.38 -10.98 11.02
N PHE A 205 2.20 -11.60 11.06
CA PHE A 205 1.19 -11.32 12.07
C PHE A 205 1.71 -11.63 13.47
N LEU A 206 2.37 -12.78 13.67
CA LEU A 206 2.99 -13.16 14.95
C LEU A 206 4.11 -12.20 15.35
N PHE A 207 5.00 -11.82 14.43
CA PHE A 207 5.98 -10.76 14.67
C PHE A 207 5.30 -9.48 15.15
N SER A 208 4.20 -9.10 14.49
CA SER A 208 3.50 -7.87 14.87
C SER A 208 2.82 -7.97 16.21
N LEU A 209 2.18 -9.10 16.50
CA LEU A 209 1.51 -9.38 17.76
C LEU A 209 2.50 -9.40 18.91
N LEU A 210 3.62 -10.12 18.77
CA LEU A 210 4.67 -10.19 19.80
C LEU A 210 5.21 -8.79 20.08
N GLY A 211 5.62 -8.06 19.05
CA GLY A 211 6.16 -6.74 19.29
C GLY A 211 5.13 -5.78 19.90
N SER A 212 3.85 -5.83 19.52
CA SER A 212 2.80 -5.05 20.20
C SER A 212 2.60 -5.44 21.68
N ILE A 213 2.70 -6.72 22.02
CA ILE A 213 2.62 -7.21 23.42
C ILE A 213 3.82 -6.70 24.23
N PHE A 214 5.03 -6.87 23.71
CA PHE A 214 6.26 -6.52 24.43
C PHE A 214 6.53 -5.02 24.50
N THR A 215 6.05 -4.23 23.54
CA THR A 215 6.06 -2.76 23.68
C THR A 215 5.25 -2.29 24.89
N ARG A 216 4.08 -2.91 25.13
CA ARG A 216 3.23 -2.60 26.29
C ARG A 216 3.74 -3.21 27.61
N TYR A 217 4.69 -4.15 27.55
CA TYR A 217 5.29 -4.73 28.74
C TYR A 217 6.05 -3.67 29.54
N ARG A 218 5.72 -3.54 30.85
CA ARG A 218 6.31 -2.55 31.78
C ARG A 218 6.30 -1.11 31.27
N PHE A 219 5.27 -0.73 30.51
CA PHE A 219 5.19 0.60 29.90
C PHE A 219 5.36 1.76 30.90
N GLU A 220 4.76 1.68 32.10
CA GLU A 220 4.93 2.72 33.14
C GLU A 220 6.36 2.85 33.66
N ALA A 221 7.13 1.75 33.68
CA ALA A 221 8.54 1.80 34.07
C ALA A 221 9.36 2.47 32.98
N LYS A 222 9.10 2.15 31.70
CA LYS A 222 9.72 2.80 30.55
C LYS A 222 9.37 4.29 30.48
N LEU A 223 8.14 4.65 30.82
CA LEU A 223 7.67 6.04 30.83
C LEU A 223 8.40 6.86 31.90
N ARG A 224 8.53 6.31 33.12
CA ARG A 224 9.31 6.94 34.21
C ARG A 224 10.79 7.07 33.90
N ALA A 225 11.34 6.15 33.10
CA ALA A 225 12.73 6.20 32.64
C ALA A 225 12.94 7.08 31.39
N GLY A 226 11.88 7.67 30.81
CA GLY A 226 11.97 8.51 29.62
C GLY A 226 12.26 7.75 28.32
N ILE A 227 12.15 6.43 28.32
CA ILE A 227 12.47 5.53 27.18
C ILE A 227 11.21 4.88 26.59
N ALA A 228 10.01 5.28 27.02
CA ALA A 228 8.77 4.76 26.47
C ALA A 228 8.63 5.09 24.98
N GLN A 229 8.17 4.11 24.21
CA GLN A 229 7.96 4.28 22.78
C GLN A 229 6.83 5.28 22.50
N GLU A 230 7.04 6.12 21.48
CA GLU A 230 6.05 7.12 21.05
C GLU A 230 4.68 6.48 20.75
N LYS A 231 3.61 7.27 20.92
CA LYS A 231 2.21 6.85 20.73
C LYS A 231 1.81 5.58 21.51
N SER A 232 2.45 5.28 22.64
CA SER A 232 2.16 4.08 23.44
C SER A 232 2.30 2.77 22.67
N GLY A 233 3.23 2.71 21.70
CA GLY A 233 3.48 1.50 20.91
C GLY A 233 2.52 1.25 19.75
N VAL A 234 1.70 2.25 19.40
CA VAL A 234 0.80 2.16 18.23
C VAL A 234 1.64 2.15 16.95
N ARG A 235 1.50 1.08 16.16
CA ARG A 235 2.29 0.88 14.94
C ARG A 235 1.69 1.61 13.73
N SER A 236 2.55 2.31 12.99
CA SER A 236 2.22 3.04 11.77
C SER A 236 2.63 2.29 10.50
N TYR A 237 2.26 2.82 9.33
CA TYR A 237 2.76 2.32 8.04
C TYR A 237 4.31 2.23 8.00
N ARG A 238 5.01 3.13 8.70
CA ARG A 238 6.48 3.14 8.75
C ARG A 238 7.01 1.85 9.38
N ASN A 239 6.38 1.39 10.46
CA ASN A 239 6.75 0.15 11.13
C ASN A 239 6.49 -1.07 10.23
N VAL A 240 5.38 -1.05 9.48
CA VAL A 240 5.00 -2.13 8.57
C VAL A 240 6.02 -2.26 7.44
N PHE A 241 6.36 -1.17 6.75
CA PHE A 241 7.31 -1.24 5.63
C PHE A 241 8.76 -1.36 6.08
N ALA A 242 9.17 -0.73 7.19
CA ALA A 242 10.55 -0.84 7.67
C ALA A 242 10.96 -2.30 7.94
N ASN A 243 10.06 -3.08 8.54
CA ASN A 243 10.33 -4.49 8.85
C ASN A 243 9.81 -5.46 7.78
N GLY A 244 8.79 -5.06 7.02
CA GLY A 244 8.10 -5.94 6.09
C GLY A 244 8.61 -5.91 4.65
N LEU A 245 9.35 -4.88 4.21
CA LEU A 245 9.69 -4.72 2.79
C LEU A 245 10.61 -5.82 2.27
N VAL A 246 11.62 -6.23 3.05
CA VAL A 246 12.51 -7.33 2.68
C VAL A 246 11.73 -8.64 2.59
N GLY A 247 10.91 -8.93 3.59
CA GLY A 247 10.03 -10.10 3.58
C GLY A 247 9.06 -10.11 2.39
N LEU A 248 8.47 -8.96 2.05
CA LEU A 248 7.62 -8.81 0.88
C LEU A 248 8.39 -9.08 -0.41
N ALA A 249 9.60 -8.54 -0.56
CA ALA A 249 10.43 -8.79 -1.73
C ALA A 249 10.75 -10.28 -1.88
N MET A 250 11.03 -10.97 -0.77
CA MET A 250 11.25 -12.42 -0.77
C MET A 250 9.99 -13.20 -1.14
N ALA A 251 8.81 -12.81 -0.61
CA ALA A 251 7.55 -13.44 -0.99
C ALA A 251 7.26 -13.25 -2.49
N ILE A 252 7.44 -12.04 -3.01
CA ILE A 252 7.25 -11.73 -4.43
C ILE A 252 8.20 -12.57 -5.31
N ALA A 253 9.46 -12.66 -4.92
CA ALA A 253 10.44 -13.47 -5.62
C ALA A 253 10.11 -14.97 -5.56
N TYR A 254 9.67 -15.46 -4.39
CA TYR A 254 9.18 -16.84 -4.25
C TYR A 254 8.01 -17.13 -5.18
N GLY A 255 7.01 -16.25 -5.24
CA GLY A 255 5.85 -16.43 -6.12
C GLY A 255 6.24 -16.56 -7.60
N LYS A 256 7.30 -15.86 -8.04
CA LYS A 256 7.79 -15.91 -9.42
C LYS A 256 8.73 -17.10 -9.70
N TYR A 257 9.69 -17.35 -8.83
CA TYR A 257 10.79 -18.30 -9.08
C TYR A 257 10.61 -19.66 -8.40
N GLN A 258 9.75 -19.74 -7.37
CA GLN A 258 9.47 -20.94 -6.57
C GLN A 258 10.72 -21.58 -5.95
N ASP A 259 11.79 -20.79 -5.74
CA ASP A 259 13.02 -21.26 -5.11
C ASP A 259 12.92 -21.17 -3.57
N PRO A 260 13.15 -22.27 -2.82
CA PRO A 260 13.16 -22.27 -1.36
C PRO A 260 14.11 -21.26 -0.71
N ILE A 261 15.14 -20.78 -1.42
CA ILE A 261 16.06 -19.75 -0.90
C ILE A 261 15.32 -18.47 -0.46
N PHE A 262 14.22 -18.14 -1.13
CA PHE A 262 13.40 -16.99 -0.79
C PHE A 262 12.61 -17.21 0.52
N ILE A 263 12.25 -18.45 0.85
CA ILE A 263 11.66 -18.79 2.16
C ILE A 263 12.69 -18.54 3.27
N VAL A 264 13.95 -18.96 3.04
CA VAL A 264 15.05 -18.73 4.00
C VAL A 264 15.28 -17.24 4.20
N GLY A 265 15.32 -16.46 3.11
CA GLY A 265 15.46 -15.00 3.19
C GLY A 265 14.31 -14.32 3.93
N PHE A 266 13.07 -14.78 3.70
CA PHE A 266 11.89 -14.30 4.41
C PHE A 266 11.97 -14.58 5.91
N LEU A 267 12.28 -15.82 6.29
CA LEU A 267 12.40 -16.23 7.69
C LEU A 267 13.55 -15.48 8.38
N ALA A 268 14.70 -15.33 7.72
CA ALA A 268 15.84 -14.59 8.25
C ALA A 268 15.49 -13.12 8.51
N SER A 269 14.79 -12.48 7.58
CA SER A 269 14.32 -11.09 7.73
C SER A 269 13.43 -10.92 8.97
N PHE A 270 12.42 -11.77 9.15
CA PHE A 270 11.51 -11.66 10.29
C PHE A 270 12.12 -12.14 11.59
N ALA A 271 12.98 -13.16 11.57
CA ALA A 271 13.72 -13.59 12.76
C ALA A 271 14.63 -12.47 13.28
N SER A 272 15.38 -11.81 12.38
CA SER A 272 16.22 -10.66 12.73
C SER A 272 15.41 -9.50 13.28
N ALA A 273 14.33 -9.10 12.60
CA ALA A 273 13.47 -8.00 13.05
C ALA A 273 12.78 -8.31 14.39
N THR A 274 12.36 -9.56 14.60
CA THR A 274 11.77 -10.02 15.87
C THR A 274 12.81 -9.98 16.98
N GLY A 275 14.02 -10.48 16.73
CA GLY A 275 15.13 -10.46 17.68
C GLY A 275 15.47 -9.05 18.13
N ASP A 276 15.64 -8.13 17.19
CA ASP A 276 15.94 -6.71 17.46
C ASP A 276 14.82 -6.02 18.28
N THR A 277 13.56 -6.24 17.88
CA THR A 277 12.40 -5.68 18.58
C THR A 277 12.29 -6.23 20.01
N LEU A 278 12.42 -7.54 20.20
CA LEU A 278 12.29 -8.14 21.54
C LEU A 278 13.49 -7.81 22.43
N ALA A 279 14.70 -7.77 21.87
CA ALA A 279 15.91 -7.42 22.61
C ALA A 279 15.83 -5.99 23.16
N SER A 280 15.39 -5.03 22.34
CA SER A 280 15.19 -3.66 22.79
C SER A 280 14.05 -3.53 23.81
N GLU A 281 12.89 -4.15 23.55
CA GLU A 281 11.71 -4.00 24.40
C GLU A 281 11.81 -4.70 25.77
N ILE A 282 12.49 -5.85 25.82
CA ILE A 282 12.76 -6.60 27.06
C ILE A 282 14.02 -6.06 27.73
N GLY A 283 15.11 -5.89 26.97
CA GLY A 283 16.42 -5.50 27.49
C GLY A 283 16.41 -4.13 28.17
N GLN A 284 15.68 -3.15 27.64
CA GLN A 284 15.51 -1.84 28.27
C GLN A 284 14.81 -1.89 29.64
N THR A 285 14.14 -3.00 29.97
CA THR A 285 13.50 -3.20 31.29
C THR A 285 14.38 -3.92 32.29
N SER A 286 15.58 -4.36 31.88
CA SER A 286 16.57 -4.96 32.78
C SER A 286 17.14 -3.92 33.74
N ARG A 287 17.46 -4.35 34.96
CA ARG A 287 18.20 -3.55 35.95
C ARG A 287 19.70 -3.88 35.95
N ASP A 288 20.07 -4.95 35.27
CA ASP A 288 21.44 -5.42 35.20
C ASP A 288 22.23 -4.59 34.18
N GLN A 289 23.54 -4.48 34.38
CA GLN A 289 24.40 -3.78 33.43
C GLN A 289 24.47 -4.55 32.10
N PRO A 290 24.40 -3.87 30.94
CA PRO A 290 24.60 -4.51 29.65
C PRO A 290 25.99 -5.14 29.60
N ILE A 291 26.06 -6.37 29.12
CA ILE A 291 27.33 -7.11 28.94
C ILE A 291 27.57 -7.27 27.44
N LEU A 292 28.77 -6.96 26.96
CA LEU A 292 29.18 -7.15 25.59
C LEU A 292 29.43 -8.64 25.31
N ILE A 293 28.61 -9.27 24.46
CA ILE A 293 28.66 -10.73 24.19
C ILE A 293 29.99 -11.24 23.62
N THR A 294 30.86 -10.36 23.13
CA THR A 294 32.18 -10.72 22.59
C THR A 294 33.28 -10.77 23.65
N THR A 295 33.15 -10.00 24.72
CA THR A 295 34.17 -9.90 25.80
C THR A 295 33.65 -10.34 27.16
N PHE A 296 32.33 -10.46 27.32
CA PHE A 296 31.64 -10.68 28.58
C PHE A 296 31.88 -9.58 29.64
N GLU A 297 32.21 -8.36 29.18
CA GLU A 297 32.37 -7.14 30.00
C GLU A 297 31.12 -6.28 30.02
#